data_AF-A0A819KCB9-F1
#
_entry.id   AF-A0A819KCB9-F1
#
_cell.length_a   1.000
_cell.length_b   1.000
_cell.length_c   1.000
_cell.angle_alpha   90.00
_cell.angle_beta   90.00
_cell.angle_gamma   90.00
#
_symmetry.space_group_name_H-M   'P 1'
#
loop_
_entity.id
_entity.type
_entity.pdbx_description
1 polymer ?
#
loop_
_entity_poly.entity_id
_entity_poly.type
_entity_poly.pdbx_seq_one_letter_code
_entity_poly.pdbx_strand_id
1 'polypeptide(L)' 'MNLKILLFLFCSNFLLLYSITDACGINEWRCETGGRCIPLSWRCNRINDCTDGSDERNCTYPRCSDSQFDCGD' A
#
# COMPACT_ATOMS: atom_id res chain seq x y z
N MET A 1 -42.43 -18.29 1.91
CA MET A 1 -41.01 -18.68 2.08
C MET A 1 -40.18 -17.41 2.18
N ASN A 2 -39.63 -17.17 3.36
CA ASN A 2 -39.16 -15.86 3.81
C ASN A 2 -37.86 -15.43 3.12
N LEU A 3 -37.85 -14.18 2.66
CA LEU A 3 -36.80 -13.45 1.93
C LEU A 3 -35.39 -13.51 2.57
N LYS A 4 -35.28 -13.99 3.81
CA LYS A 4 -34.03 -14.17 4.56
C LYS A 4 -33.17 -15.32 4.04
N ILE A 5 -33.75 -16.35 3.44
CA ILE A 5 -32.99 -17.52 2.96
C ILE A 5 -32.27 -17.26 1.63
N LEU A 6 -32.70 -16.25 0.87
CA LEU A 6 -32.01 -15.87 -0.38
C LEU A 6 -30.69 -15.11 -0.12
N LEU A 7 -30.46 -14.60 1.09
CA LEU A 7 -29.23 -13.89 1.46
C LEU A 7 -28.04 -14.79 1.80
N PHE A 8 -28.25 -16.08 2.07
CA PHE A 8 -27.16 -16.99 2.47
C PHE A 8 -26.46 -17.68 1.29
N LEU A 9 -27.12 -17.84 0.14
CA LEU A 9 -26.54 -18.51 -1.04
C LEU A 9 -25.86 -17.55 -2.04
N PHE A 10 -26.12 -16.25 -1.95
CA PHE A 10 -25.38 -15.22 -2.72
C PHE A 10 -24.22 -14.58 -1.94
N CYS A 11 -23.95 -15.07 -0.72
CA CYS A 11 -22.75 -14.73 0.04
C CYS A 11 -21.47 -15.19 -0.69
N SER A 12 -21.59 -16.04 -1.70
CA SER A 12 -20.46 -16.49 -2.53
C SER A 12 -20.23 -15.66 -3.80
N ASN A 13 -21.02 -14.60 -4.14
CA ASN A 13 -20.81 -13.94 -5.45
C ASN A 13 -21.27 -12.49 -5.75
N PHE A 14 -21.78 -11.64 -4.84
CA PHE A 14 -22.05 -10.25 -5.26
C PHE A 14 -21.95 -9.12 -4.23
N LEU A 15 -21.78 -9.40 -2.93
CA LEU A 15 -21.65 -8.34 -1.91
C LEU A 15 -20.53 -8.58 -0.87
N LEU A 16 -19.59 -9.49 -1.13
CA LEU A 16 -18.39 -9.71 -0.30
C LEU A 16 -17.07 -9.43 -1.05
N LEU A 17 -17.10 -8.61 -2.10
CA LEU A 17 -15.93 -8.35 -2.97
C LEU A 17 -15.33 -6.94 -2.82
N TYR A 18 -15.37 -6.35 -1.63
CA TYR A 18 -14.61 -5.12 -1.41
C TYR A 18 -14.14 -5.03 0.05
N SER A 19 -12.84 -5.30 0.25
CA SER A 19 -12.04 -4.91 1.43
C SER A 19 -11.99 -5.81 2.69
N ILE A 20 -11.79 -7.13 2.59
CA ILE A 20 -11.42 -7.93 3.79
C ILE A 20 -10.11 -8.75 3.69
N THR A 21 -9.43 -8.78 2.54
CA THR A 21 -8.17 -9.55 2.41
C THR A 21 -6.91 -8.71 2.22
N ASP A 22 -7.00 -7.38 2.12
CA ASP A 22 -5.79 -6.56 1.93
C ASP A 22 -5.19 -6.16 3.28
N ALA A 23 -3.94 -6.59 3.48
CA ALA A 23 -3.16 -6.32 4.69
C ALA A 23 -2.82 -4.83 4.89
N CYS A 24 -3.14 -3.96 3.92
CA CYS A 24 -3.11 -2.49 3.97
C CYS A 24 -4.19 -1.94 3.02
N GLY A 25 -4.63 -0.69 3.19
CA GLY A 25 -5.60 -0.06 2.30
C GLY A 25 -5.09 0.16 0.86
N ILE A 26 -6.00 0.48 -0.06
CA ILE A 26 -5.71 0.67 -1.50
C ILE A 26 -4.63 1.74 -1.82
N ASN A 27 -4.40 2.68 -0.89
CA ASN A 27 -3.44 3.77 -1.04
C ASN A 27 -2.32 3.67 0.02
N GLU A 28 -2.08 2.47 0.53
CA GLU A 28 -1.07 2.21 1.54
C GLU A 28 -0.06 1.18 1.03
N TRP A 29 1.18 1.31 1.47
CA TRP A 29 2.26 0.39 1.24
C TRP A 29 2.55 -0.38 2.53
N ARG A 30 2.69 -1.70 2.41
CA ARG A 30 3.05 -2.56 3.54
C ARG A 30 4.56 -2.68 3.66
N CYS A 31 5.10 -2.31 4.82
CA CYS A 31 6.49 -2.58 5.17
C CYS A 31 6.76 -4.08 5.09
N GLU A 32 7.95 -4.46 4.61
CA GLU A 32 8.34 -5.86 4.43
C GLU A 32 8.35 -6.59 5.78
N THR A 33 8.86 -5.93 6.82
CA THR A 33 8.90 -6.44 8.19
C THR A 33 7.90 -5.70 9.08
N GLY A 34 7.27 -6.43 10.00
CA GLY A 34 6.37 -5.86 11.01
C GLY A 34 4.97 -5.53 10.48
N GLY A 35 4.72 -5.59 9.17
CA GLY A 35 3.40 -5.45 8.58
C GLY A 35 2.75 -4.08 8.78
N ARG A 36 3.55 -3.06 9.11
CA ARG A 36 3.10 -1.67 9.21
C ARG A 36 2.67 -1.18 7.83
N CYS A 37 1.58 -0.42 7.78
CA CYS A 37 1.13 0.28 6.59
C CYS A 37 1.57 1.73 6.66
N ILE A 38 2.10 2.26 5.57
CA ILE A 38 2.40 3.67 5.36
C ILE A 38 1.63 4.17 4.14
N PRO A 39 1.36 5.48 3.99
CA PRO A 39 0.82 6.02 2.75
C PRO A 39 1.69 5.65 1.55
N LEU A 40 1.07 5.28 0.41
CA LEU A 40 1.81 4.94 -0.80
C LEU A 40 2.73 6.09 -1.27
N SER A 41 2.34 7.33 -0.98
CA SER A 41 3.14 8.55 -1.23
C SER A 41 4.44 8.63 -0.43
N TRP A 42 4.60 7.81 0.60
CA TRP A 42 5.82 7.77 1.41
C TRP A 42 6.83 6.76 0.89
N ARG A 43 6.44 5.89 -0.04
CA ARG A 43 7.40 4.99 -0.68
C ARG A 43 8.33 5.78 -1.59
N CYS A 44 9.64 5.60 -1.43
CA CYS A 44 10.67 6.30 -2.19
C CYS A 44 10.61 7.82 -2.02
N ASN A 45 10.34 8.30 -0.80
CA ASN A 45 10.30 9.73 -0.47
C ASN A 45 11.64 10.25 0.10
N ARG A 46 12.68 9.41 0.15
CA ARG A 46 14.00 9.64 0.77
C ARG A 46 14.01 9.67 2.29
N ILE A 47 12.90 9.31 2.93
CA ILE A 47 12.73 9.27 4.37
C ILE A 47 12.46 7.82 4.75
N ASN A 48 13.20 7.31 5.72
CA ASN A 48 12.97 5.96 6.22
C ASN A 48 11.73 5.96 7.14
N ASP A 49 10.56 5.67 6.58
CA ASP A 49 9.31 5.58 7.32
C ASP A 49 9.08 4.16 7.86
N CYS A 50 9.48 3.09 7.16
CA CYS A 50 9.38 1.74 7.71
C CYS A 50 10.48 1.45 8.76
N THR A 51 10.18 0.69 9.81
CA THR A 51 11.21 0.33 10.81
C THR A 51 12.37 -0.46 10.21
N ASP A 52 12.14 -1.13 9.08
CA ASP A 52 13.13 -1.90 8.31
C ASP A 52 13.62 -1.17 7.04
N GLY A 53 13.22 0.10 6.81
CA GLY A 53 13.54 0.86 5.61
C GLY A 53 13.15 0.22 4.29
N SER A 54 12.15 -0.69 4.31
CA SER A 54 11.67 -1.36 3.11
C SER A 54 11.00 -0.42 2.10
N ASP A 55 10.46 0.70 2.56
CA ASP A 55 9.86 1.77 1.77
C ASP A 55 10.87 2.52 0.89
N GLU A 56 12.12 2.59 1.32
CA GLU A 56 13.20 3.29 0.61
C GLU A 56 14.15 2.34 -0.16
N ARG A 57 13.85 1.03 -0.15
CA ARG A 57 14.62 0.02 -0.89
C ARG A 57 14.11 -0.15 -2.32
N ASN A 58 15.05 -0.40 -3.24
CA ASN A 58 14.77 -0.63 -4.67
C ASN A 58 14.03 0.54 -5.35
N CYS A 59 14.37 1.77 -4.97
CA CYS A 59 13.81 2.99 -5.55
C CYS A 59 14.65 3.45 -6.75
N THR A 60 13.97 3.78 -7.86
CA THR A 60 14.61 4.45 -8.99
C THR A 60 14.38 5.95 -8.85
N TYR A 61 15.38 6.65 -8.33
CA TYR A 61 15.35 8.10 -8.30
C TYR A 61 15.76 8.66 -9.66
N PRO A 62 15.01 9.61 -10.23
CA PRO A 62 15.50 10.34 -11.38
C PRO A 62 16.84 10.97 -10.99
N ARG A 63 17.87 10.71 -11.81
CA ARG A 63 19.11 11.46 -11.68
C ARG A 63 18.78 12.93 -11.94
N CYS A 64 19.40 13.80 -11.17
CA CYS A 64 19.42 15.21 -11.48
C CYS A 64 19.89 15.36 -12.95
N SER A 65 19.21 16.18 -13.75
CA SER A 65 19.72 16.54 -15.08
C SER A 65 21.08 17.23 -14.94
N ASP A 66 21.86 17.35 -16.02
CA ASP A 66 23.19 17.99 -15.97
C ASP A 66 23.18 19.43 -15.42
N SER A 67 22.01 20.06 -15.38
CA SER A 67 21.73 21.39 -14.83
C SER A 67 21.20 21.41 -13.39
N GLN A 68 20.97 20.25 -12.78
CA GLN A 68 20.45 20.09 -11.43
C GLN A 68 21.54 19.53 -10.53
N PHE A 69 21.73 20.15 -9.37
CA PHE A 69 22.62 19.67 -8.32
C PHE A 69 21.76 19.05 -7.23
N ASP A 70 22.28 18.01 -6.56
CA ASP A 70 21.67 17.55 -5.33
C ASP A 70 21.69 18.69 -4.31
N CYS A 71 20.61 18.84 -3.56
CA CYS A 71 20.65 19.65 -2.34
C CYS A 71 21.55 18.88 -1.38
N GLY A 72 22.82 19.24 -1.34
CA GLY A 72 23.80 18.63 -0.44
C GLY A 72 23.29 18.69 1.01
N ASP A 73 23.39 17.55 1.68
CA ASP A 73 23.06 17.38 3.11
C ASP A 73 23.87 18.31 4.03
#